data_AF-A0A8H8P4T9-F1
#
_entry.id   AF-A0A8H8P4T9-F1
#
_cell.length_a   1.000
_cell.length_b   1.000
_cell.length_c   1.000
_cell.angle_alpha   90.00
_cell.angle_beta   90.00
_cell.angle_gamma   90.00
#
_symmetry.space_group_name_H-M   'P 1'
#
loop_
_entity.id
_entity.type
_entity.pdbx_description
1 polymer ?
#
loop_
_entity_poly.entity_id
_entity_poly.type
_entity_poly.pdbx_seq_one_letter_code
_entity_poly.pdbx_strand_id
1 'polypeptide(L)'
;MDVMPYYYRASHGHENEDVTVATIVTSNRFEALARLVEQYQGPVSAAVHISSTNTTRRNDLLASLHAIYTSSPLFSRWVDIHVIVDQHDRQFNMWRNVARLYARTDWVMMLDVDFALARGGEVAFVVPAFEYVVQEDGKDWRTFPRTKKALIELVESRKIAMFHQSWAPGHNSTDYGHYYAAQPGEVYRVTTYQKSYEPYVIMRRDGPPWCDERFIGYGGNKAACLFSIYLSGINFYVLSDDF
;
A
#
# COMPACT_ATOMS: atom_id res chain seq x y z
N MET A 1 -21.27 0.42 -12.75
CA MET A 1 -19.91 0.89 -12.46
C MET A 1 -19.53 2.04 -13.39
N ASP A 2 -19.11 3.16 -12.81
CA ASP A 2 -18.56 4.33 -13.49
C ASP A 2 -17.23 4.71 -12.82
N VAL A 3 -16.17 4.91 -13.61
CA VAL A 3 -14.83 5.26 -13.12
C VAL A 3 -14.47 6.65 -13.64
N MET A 4 -14.24 7.57 -12.72
CA MET A 4 -13.82 8.94 -12.98
C MET A 4 -12.33 9.05 -12.62
N PRO A 5 -11.42 8.72 -13.57
CA PRO A 5 -10.00 8.87 -13.33
C PRO A 5 -9.64 10.34 -13.19
N TYR A 6 -8.59 10.61 -12.42
CA TYR A 6 -8.11 11.96 -12.13
C TYR A 6 -9.22 12.95 -11.73
N TYR A 7 -10.22 12.49 -10.95
CA TYR A 7 -11.27 13.35 -10.39
C TYR A 7 -10.66 14.54 -9.64
N TYR A 8 -9.57 14.25 -8.92
CA TYR A 8 -8.53 15.24 -8.67
C TYR A 8 -7.22 14.77 -9.29
N ARG A 9 -6.48 15.69 -9.89
CA ARG A 9 -5.19 15.42 -10.51
C ARG A 9 -4.10 16.20 -9.81
N ALA A 10 -3.03 15.52 -9.43
CA ALA A 10 -1.87 16.16 -8.84
C ALA A 10 -1.16 17.04 -9.87
N SER A 11 -0.74 18.22 -9.43
CA SER A 11 -0.10 19.23 -10.27
C SER A 11 1.38 18.97 -10.55
N HIS A 12 2.07 18.22 -9.67
CA HIS A 12 3.49 17.95 -9.86
C HIS A 12 3.72 16.94 -10.99
N GLY A 13 4.81 17.16 -11.73
CA GLY A 13 5.38 16.14 -12.61
C GLY A 13 6.09 15.08 -11.78
N HIS A 14 6.38 13.94 -12.40
CA HIS A 14 7.06 12.83 -11.73
C HIS A 14 8.31 12.46 -12.52
N GLU A 15 9.32 11.96 -11.82
CA GLU A 15 10.48 11.35 -12.45
C GLU A 15 10.22 9.87 -12.73
N ASN A 16 10.85 9.30 -13.76
CA ASN A 16 10.60 7.91 -14.15
C ASN A 16 10.92 6.91 -13.02
N GLU A 17 11.86 7.27 -12.15
CA GLU A 17 12.30 6.42 -11.05
C GLU A 17 11.35 6.50 -9.84
N ASP A 18 10.44 7.48 -9.79
CA ASP A 18 9.54 7.67 -8.66
C ASP A 18 8.60 6.49 -8.46
N VAL A 19 8.37 6.16 -7.18
CA VAL A 19 7.40 5.12 -6.82
C VAL A 19 6.06 5.81 -6.57
N THR A 20 5.00 5.40 -7.25
CA THR A 20 3.66 5.84 -6.89
C THR A 20 3.11 4.93 -5.81
N VAL A 21 2.66 5.49 -4.68
CA VAL A 21 1.84 4.73 -3.73
C VAL A 21 0.47 4.51 -4.36
N ALA A 22 0.17 3.27 -4.77
CA ALA A 22 -1.14 2.89 -5.30
C ALA A 22 -1.98 2.32 -4.15
N THR A 23 -3.01 3.05 -3.74
CA THR A 23 -3.81 2.72 -2.56
C THR A 23 -5.30 2.78 -2.82
N ILE A 24 -6.07 2.05 -2.02
CA ILE A 24 -7.53 2.03 -2.06
C ILE A 24 -8.05 2.63 -0.75
N VAL A 25 -9.03 3.54 -0.85
CA VAL A 25 -9.46 4.34 0.29
C VAL A 25 -10.97 4.29 0.41
N THR A 26 -11.44 3.80 1.55
CA THR A 26 -12.84 3.94 1.97
C THR A 26 -13.03 5.23 2.76
N SER A 27 -14.25 5.75 2.82
CA SER A 27 -14.53 7.06 3.43
C SER A 27 -14.07 7.20 4.89
N ASN A 28 -14.07 6.10 5.66
CA ASN A 28 -13.58 6.07 7.05
C ASN A 28 -12.04 6.05 7.18
N ARG A 29 -11.30 6.13 6.07
CA ARG A 29 -9.83 6.10 6.02
C ARG A 29 -9.22 7.39 5.48
N PHE A 30 -9.99 8.47 5.32
CA PHE A 30 -9.47 9.75 4.83
C PHE A 30 -8.41 10.37 5.74
N GLU A 31 -8.51 10.22 7.07
CA GLU A 31 -7.46 10.67 7.98
C GLU A 31 -6.15 9.90 7.78
N ALA A 32 -6.24 8.60 7.48
CA ALA A 32 -5.06 7.79 7.17
C ALA A 32 -4.43 8.24 5.86
N LEU A 33 -5.24 8.55 4.84
CA LEU A 33 -4.76 9.14 3.58
C LEU A 33 -4.04 10.47 3.82
N ALA A 34 -4.56 11.36 4.65
CA ALA A 34 -3.86 12.60 4.97
C ALA A 34 -2.52 12.36 5.67
N ARG A 35 -2.45 11.41 6.61
CA ARG A 35 -1.18 11.02 7.24
C ARG A 35 -0.17 10.48 6.22
N LEU A 36 -0.61 9.61 5.31
CA LEU A 36 0.21 9.08 4.22
C LEU A 36 0.80 10.22 3.36
N VAL A 37 -0.02 11.18 2.96
CA VAL A 37 0.41 12.29 2.09
C VAL A 37 1.45 13.17 2.78
N GLU A 38 1.25 13.49 4.06
CA GLU A 38 2.19 14.29 4.86
C GLU A 38 3.54 13.59 5.08
N GLN A 39 3.52 12.25 5.20
CA GLN A 39 4.74 11.45 5.39
C GLN A 39 5.48 11.18 4.10
N TYR A 40 4.75 10.75 3.06
CA TYR A 40 5.35 10.24 1.84
C TYR A 40 5.88 11.38 0.97
N GLN A 41 5.12 12.47 0.86
CA GLN A 41 5.47 13.64 0.04
C GLN A 41 5.96 13.30 -1.38
N GLY A 42 5.39 12.24 -1.95
CA GLY A 42 5.67 11.75 -3.30
C GLY A 42 4.39 11.27 -3.97
N PRO A 43 4.47 10.75 -5.20
CA PRO A 43 3.29 10.45 -6.02
C PRO A 43 2.34 9.45 -5.35
N VAL A 44 1.05 9.78 -5.25
CA VAL A 44 0.01 8.89 -4.74
C VAL A 44 -1.10 8.75 -5.79
N SER A 45 -1.49 7.51 -6.08
CA SER A 45 -2.70 7.20 -6.84
C SER A 45 -3.69 6.50 -5.92
N ALA A 46 -4.79 7.18 -5.58
CA ALA A 46 -5.78 6.67 -4.65
C ALA A 46 -7.12 6.42 -5.33
N ALA A 47 -7.59 5.18 -5.29
CA ALA A 47 -8.93 4.80 -5.70
C ALA A 47 -9.91 4.98 -4.54
N VAL A 48 -10.93 5.82 -4.73
CA VAL A 48 -11.98 6.11 -3.74
C VAL A 48 -13.30 5.58 -4.24
N HIS A 49 -13.89 4.63 -3.51
CA HIS A 49 -15.20 4.09 -3.84
C HIS A 49 -16.34 4.90 -3.22
N ILE A 50 -17.40 5.08 -4.02
CA ILE A 50 -18.65 5.69 -3.64
C ILE A 50 -19.79 4.78 -4.06
N SER A 51 -20.62 4.39 -3.10
CA SER A 51 -21.81 3.58 -3.38
C SER A 51 -22.84 4.38 -4.21
N SER A 52 -23.35 3.78 -5.29
CA SER A 52 -24.32 4.44 -6.17
C SER A 52 -25.77 4.33 -5.71
N THR A 53 -26.06 3.62 -4.61
CA THR A 53 -27.42 3.33 -4.13
C THR A 53 -27.96 4.39 -3.16
N ASN A 54 -27.13 5.31 -2.68
CA ASN A 54 -27.53 6.33 -1.70
C ASN A 54 -26.97 7.72 -2.07
N THR A 55 -27.80 8.53 -2.71
CA THR A 55 -27.44 9.87 -3.24
C THR A 55 -27.01 10.84 -2.13
N THR A 56 -27.66 10.84 -0.97
CA THR A 56 -27.28 11.71 0.16
C THR A 56 -25.89 11.37 0.67
N ARG A 57 -25.64 10.07 0.92
CA ARG A 57 -24.33 9.57 1.35
C ARG A 57 -23.24 9.85 0.32
N ARG A 58 -23.57 9.84 -0.98
CA ARG A 58 -22.65 10.22 -2.06
C ARG A 58 -22.23 11.69 -1.94
N ASN A 59 -23.17 12.62 -1.72
CA ASN A 59 -22.85 14.04 -1.60
C ASN A 59 -21.97 14.32 -0.36
N ASP A 60 -22.29 13.71 0.78
CA ASP A 60 -21.51 13.85 2.02
C ASP A 60 -20.08 13.30 1.86
N LEU A 61 -19.94 12.17 1.17
CA LEU A 61 -18.63 11.57 0.89
C LEU A 61 -17.82 12.44 -0.07
N LEU A 62 -18.42 12.97 -1.13
CA LEU A 62 -17.76 13.90 -2.05
C LEU A 62 -17.33 15.19 -1.35
N ALA A 63 -18.15 15.73 -0.45
CA ALA A 63 -17.81 16.88 0.37
C ALA A 63 -16.63 16.57 1.32
N SER A 64 -16.64 15.39 1.96
CA SER A 64 -15.55 14.94 2.82
C SER A 64 -14.26 14.69 2.04
N LEU A 65 -14.37 14.15 0.82
CA LEU A 65 -13.25 13.94 -0.10
C LEU A 65 -12.66 15.28 -0.58
N HIS A 66 -13.51 16.27 -0.86
CA HIS A 66 -13.05 17.62 -1.18
C HIS A 66 -12.34 18.24 0.02
N ALA A 67 -12.93 18.16 1.22
CA ALA A 67 -12.34 18.71 2.44
C ALA A 67 -10.94 18.15 2.71
N ILE A 68 -10.75 16.82 2.61
CA ILE A 68 -9.43 16.21 2.82
C ILE A 68 -8.44 16.58 1.70
N TYR A 69 -8.90 16.62 0.43
CA TYR A 69 -8.04 17.03 -0.67
C TYR A 69 -7.55 18.48 -0.54
N THR A 70 -8.37 19.36 0.03
CA THR A 70 -8.02 20.77 0.26
C THR A 70 -7.34 21.02 1.60
N SER A 71 -7.14 20.00 2.45
CA SER A 71 -6.63 20.20 3.82
C SER A 71 -5.14 20.52 3.86
N SER A 72 -4.38 20.22 2.80
CA SER A 72 -2.94 20.47 2.70
C SER A 72 -2.55 20.70 1.24
N PRO A 73 -1.61 21.62 0.94
CA PRO A 73 -1.08 21.81 -0.41
C PRO A 73 -0.37 20.56 -0.94
N LEU A 74 0.03 19.63 -0.07
CA LEU A 74 0.64 18.36 -0.48
C LEU A 74 -0.33 17.48 -1.26
N PHE A 75 -1.64 17.53 -0.98
CA PHE A 75 -2.63 16.76 -1.74
C PHE A 75 -2.67 17.19 -3.20
N SER A 76 -2.85 18.49 -3.46
CA SER A 76 -2.90 19.01 -4.83
C SER A 76 -1.56 18.93 -5.56
N ARG A 77 -0.46 18.80 -4.81
CA ARG A 77 0.87 18.56 -5.38
C ARG A 77 1.05 17.11 -5.81
N TRP A 78 0.69 16.15 -4.95
CA TRP A 78 1.17 14.77 -5.05
C TRP A 78 0.09 13.71 -5.31
N VAL A 79 -1.19 13.99 -5.08
CA VAL A 79 -2.24 12.99 -5.05
C VAL A 79 -3.15 13.05 -6.28
N ASP A 80 -3.19 11.96 -7.03
CA ASP A 80 -4.22 11.68 -8.01
C ASP A 80 -5.36 10.88 -7.34
N ILE A 81 -6.59 11.39 -7.42
CA ILE A 81 -7.79 10.72 -6.89
C ILE A 81 -8.60 10.14 -8.05
N HIS A 82 -8.98 8.88 -7.94
CA HIS A 82 -9.81 8.18 -8.91
C HIS A 82 -11.12 7.76 -8.23
N VAL A 83 -12.24 8.35 -8.64
CA VAL A 83 -13.53 8.05 -8.03
C VAL A 83 -14.18 6.88 -8.77
N ILE A 84 -14.61 5.88 -8.01
CA ILE A 84 -15.30 4.69 -8.52
C ILE A 84 -16.72 4.70 -7.95
N VAL A 85 -17.70 4.87 -8.83
CA VAL A 85 -19.12 4.85 -8.46
C VAL A 85 -19.71 3.51 -8.86
N ASP A 86 -20.08 2.68 -7.87
CA ASP A 86 -20.69 1.38 -8.13
C ASP A 86 -21.67 0.93 -7.04
N GLN A 87 -22.54 -0.02 -7.39
CA GLN A 87 -23.51 -0.61 -6.46
C GLN A 87 -22.87 -1.63 -5.50
N HIS A 88 -21.74 -2.25 -5.87
CA HIS A 88 -21.11 -3.29 -5.06
C HIS A 88 -19.95 -2.74 -4.25
N ASP A 89 -20.07 -2.85 -2.92
CA ASP A 89 -19.00 -2.52 -1.99
C ASP A 89 -17.89 -3.58 -2.02
N ARG A 90 -16.67 -3.18 -1.60
CA ARG A 90 -15.53 -4.08 -1.33
C ARG A 90 -15.04 -4.88 -2.55
N GLN A 91 -15.09 -4.28 -3.73
CA GLN A 91 -14.41 -4.77 -4.94
C GLN A 91 -12.94 -4.39 -4.93
N PHE A 92 -12.22 -4.77 -3.88
CA PHE A 92 -10.89 -4.24 -3.57
C PHE A 92 -9.86 -4.48 -4.68
N ASN A 93 -9.90 -5.62 -5.36
CA ASN A 93 -8.99 -5.89 -6.47
C ASN A 93 -9.26 -4.99 -7.68
N MET A 94 -10.52 -4.67 -7.98
CA MET A 94 -10.85 -3.68 -9.01
C MET A 94 -10.33 -2.30 -8.63
N TRP A 95 -10.48 -1.90 -7.36
CA TRP A 95 -9.97 -0.60 -6.88
C TRP A 95 -8.44 -0.54 -6.94
N ARG A 96 -7.75 -1.65 -6.62
CA ARG A 96 -6.28 -1.77 -6.78
C ARG A 96 -5.87 -1.67 -8.25
N ASN A 97 -6.61 -2.32 -9.15
CA ASN A 97 -6.36 -2.22 -10.58
C ASN A 97 -6.52 -0.78 -11.06
N VAL A 98 -7.57 -0.05 -10.63
CA VAL A 98 -7.76 1.37 -10.96
C VAL A 98 -6.61 2.24 -10.45
N ALA A 99 -6.23 2.11 -9.17
CA ALA A 99 -5.10 2.86 -8.61
C ALA A 99 -3.79 2.55 -9.35
N ARG A 100 -3.52 1.28 -9.66
CA ARG A 100 -2.32 0.89 -10.42
C ARG A 100 -2.36 1.41 -11.86
N LEU A 101 -3.50 1.26 -12.55
CA LEU A 101 -3.64 1.62 -13.96
C LEU A 101 -3.39 3.12 -14.20
N TYR A 102 -3.88 3.97 -13.30
CA TYR A 102 -3.77 5.42 -13.44
C TYR A 102 -2.57 6.02 -12.70
N ALA A 103 -1.74 5.19 -12.04
CA ALA A 103 -0.45 5.62 -11.53
C ALA A 103 0.43 6.17 -12.67
N ARG A 104 1.03 7.33 -12.44
CA ARG A 104 1.77 8.07 -13.48
C ARG A 104 3.26 7.75 -13.55
N THR A 105 3.77 6.91 -12.65
CA THR A 105 5.17 6.46 -12.65
C THR A 105 5.28 5.00 -13.07
N ASP A 106 6.49 4.55 -13.41
CA ASP A 106 6.76 3.17 -13.83
C ASP A 106 6.79 2.18 -12.66
N TRP A 107 6.99 2.67 -11.44
CA TRP A 107 7.03 1.88 -10.21
C TRP A 107 5.83 2.18 -9.33
N VAL A 108 5.15 1.14 -8.86
CA VAL A 108 4.03 1.27 -7.93
C VAL A 108 4.29 0.48 -6.66
N MET A 109 3.95 1.04 -5.52
CA MET A 109 3.77 0.28 -4.29
C MET A 109 2.30 -0.08 -4.12
N MET A 110 2.00 -1.37 -4.01
CA MET A 110 0.67 -1.80 -3.59
C MET A 110 0.56 -1.66 -2.06
N LEU A 111 -0.02 -0.55 -1.62
CA LEU A 111 -0.04 -0.16 -0.22
C LEU A 111 -1.45 -0.01 0.33
N ASP A 112 -1.70 -0.60 1.50
CA ASP A 112 -2.81 -0.20 2.36
C ASP A 112 -2.34 1.05 3.13
N VAL A 113 -3.13 2.12 3.12
CA VAL A 113 -2.82 3.56 3.37
C VAL A 113 -1.96 3.98 4.61
N ASP A 114 -1.29 3.09 5.34
CA ASP A 114 -0.64 3.35 6.63
C ASP A 114 0.94 3.28 6.66
N PHE A 115 1.71 3.30 5.55
CA PHE A 115 3.19 3.00 5.55
C PHE A 115 4.13 3.81 4.58
N ALA A 116 5.47 3.60 4.61
CA ALA A 116 6.56 4.30 3.86
C ALA A 116 7.51 3.35 3.02
N LEU A 117 8.51 3.87 2.24
CA LEU A 117 8.98 3.23 0.96
C LEU A 117 10.45 3.36 0.42
N ALA A 118 11.00 2.34 -0.33
CA ALA A 118 12.22 2.35 -1.22
C ALA A 118 12.32 1.26 -2.37
N ARG A 119 13.14 1.43 -3.47
CA ARG A 119 12.87 1.14 -4.94
C ARG A 119 13.56 -0.05 -5.73
N GLY A 120 12.94 -0.55 -6.87
CA GLY A 120 13.56 -1.07 -8.16
C GLY A 120 13.07 -2.42 -8.87
N GLY A 121 13.58 -2.74 -10.09
CA GLY A 121 13.67 -4.05 -10.84
C GLY A 121 12.45 -4.88 -11.37
N GLU A 122 12.62 -5.74 -12.41
CA GLU A 122 11.62 -6.76 -12.92
C GLU A 122 11.36 -7.89 -11.90
N VAL A 123 10.98 -7.47 -10.71
CA VAL A 123 10.86 -8.21 -9.47
C VAL A 123 9.78 -7.52 -8.65
N ALA A 124 9.21 -8.23 -7.68
CA ALA A 124 8.41 -7.61 -6.64
C ALA A 124 9.30 -7.42 -5.41
N PHE A 125 9.63 -6.18 -5.07
CA PHE A 125 10.39 -5.88 -3.86
C PHE A 125 9.47 -5.83 -2.66
N VAL A 126 9.67 -6.75 -1.73
CA VAL A 126 8.99 -6.83 -0.45
C VAL A 126 9.61 -5.82 0.50
N VAL A 127 8.77 -4.95 1.05
CA VAL A 127 9.09 -4.10 2.20
C VAL A 127 8.56 -4.82 3.45
N PRO A 128 9.44 -5.29 4.36
CA PRO A 128 9.05 -5.95 5.60
C PRO A 128 8.19 -5.03 6.47
N ALA A 129 7.07 -5.53 6.97
CA ALA A 129 6.16 -4.72 7.78
C ALA A 129 6.20 -5.10 9.25
N PHE A 130 6.00 -4.09 10.08
CA PHE A 130 6.02 -4.19 11.52
C PHE A 130 4.86 -3.41 12.14
N GLU A 131 4.46 -3.80 13.35
CA GLU A 131 3.49 -3.07 14.16
C GLU A 131 3.87 -3.06 15.63
N TYR A 132 3.39 -2.05 16.35
CA TYR A 132 3.48 -2.06 17.80
C TYR A 132 2.58 -3.14 18.37
N VAL A 133 3.12 -3.93 19.30
CA VAL A 133 2.38 -4.98 20.00
C VAL A 133 1.22 -4.40 20.81
N VAL A 134 1.43 -3.19 21.37
CA VAL A 134 0.40 -2.40 22.03
C VAL A 134 -0.04 -1.29 21.09
N GLN A 135 -1.29 -1.34 20.63
CA GLN A 135 -1.81 -0.41 19.62
C GLN A 135 -1.68 1.08 20.02
N GLU A 136 -1.83 1.39 21.31
CA GLU A 136 -1.68 2.76 21.81
C GLU A 136 -0.29 3.34 21.56
N ASP A 137 0.76 2.51 21.67
CA ASP A 137 2.15 2.94 21.41
C ASP A 137 2.37 3.28 19.93
N GLY A 138 1.57 2.69 19.04
CA GLY A 138 1.62 2.90 17.60
C GLY A 138 0.74 4.05 17.08
N LYS A 139 0.07 4.83 17.94
CA LYS A 139 -0.82 5.91 17.50
C LYS A 139 -0.08 7.14 16.97
N ASP A 140 1.03 7.52 17.61
CA ASP A 140 1.84 8.63 17.14
C ASP A 140 2.95 8.16 16.21
N TRP A 141 2.65 8.20 14.92
CA TRP A 141 3.57 7.84 13.83
C TRP A 141 4.92 8.59 13.88
N ARG A 142 4.98 9.75 14.55
CA ARG A 142 6.22 10.53 14.66
C ARG A 142 7.27 9.84 15.52
N THR A 143 6.83 8.92 16.38
CA THR A 143 7.71 8.13 17.27
C THR A 143 8.24 6.86 16.62
N PHE A 144 7.82 6.55 15.39
CA PHE A 144 8.20 5.32 14.71
C PHE A 144 9.71 5.30 14.43
N PRO A 145 10.35 4.12 14.53
CA PRO A 145 11.77 3.99 14.23
C PRO A 145 12.05 4.41 12.78
N ARG A 146 13.15 5.14 12.57
CA ARG A 146 13.57 5.62 11.24
C ARG A 146 14.77 4.88 10.69
N THR A 147 15.35 3.97 11.47
CA THR A 147 16.51 3.17 11.09
C THR A 147 16.29 1.73 11.50
N LYS A 148 16.82 0.79 10.71
CA LYS A 148 16.73 -0.66 10.99
C LYS A 148 17.29 -0.99 12.38
N LYS A 149 18.36 -0.30 12.80
CA LYS A 149 18.93 -0.45 14.14
C LYS A 149 17.90 -0.11 15.23
N ALA A 150 17.26 1.05 15.16
CA ALA A 150 16.25 1.45 16.14
C ALA A 150 15.02 0.52 16.12
N LEU A 151 14.62 0.03 14.95
CA LEU A 151 13.58 -0.98 14.82
C LEU A 151 13.96 -2.27 15.56
N ILE A 152 15.16 -2.80 15.33
CA ILE A 152 15.64 -4.04 15.96
C ILE A 152 15.67 -3.90 17.49
N GLU A 153 16.10 -2.76 18.03
CA GLU A 153 16.05 -2.48 19.47
C GLU A 153 14.60 -2.56 20.03
N LEU A 154 13.61 -2.11 19.25
CA LEU A 154 12.20 -2.22 19.61
C LEU A 154 11.64 -3.65 19.48
N VAL A 155 12.15 -4.43 18.54
CA VAL A 155 11.82 -5.86 18.39
C VAL A 155 12.41 -6.67 19.54
N GLU A 156 13.67 -6.44 19.90
CA GLU A 156 14.36 -7.11 21.01
C GLU A 156 13.68 -6.80 22.36
N SER A 157 13.21 -5.57 22.54
CA SER A 157 12.42 -5.16 23.71
C SER A 157 10.94 -5.56 23.63
N ARG A 158 10.52 -6.30 22.59
CA ARG A 158 9.16 -6.79 22.36
C ARG A 158 8.08 -5.70 22.28
N LYS A 159 8.48 -4.48 21.92
CA LYS A 159 7.54 -3.38 21.67
C LYS A 159 6.95 -3.43 20.27
N ILE A 160 7.76 -3.86 19.31
CA ILE A 160 7.37 -4.03 17.91
C ILE A 160 7.51 -5.50 17.51
N ALA A 161 6.63 -5.95 16.63
CA ALA A 161 6.60 -7.29 16.07
C ALA A 161 6.38 -7.27 14.56
N MET A 162 6.58 -8.43 13.91
CA MET A 162 6.09 -8.67 12.55
C MET A 162 4.61 -8.27 12.46
N PHE A 163 4.25 -7.55 11.41
CA PHE A 163 2.86 -7.14 11.17
C PHE A 163 1.91 -8.34 11.20
N HIS A 164 0.84 -8.24 11.99
CA HIS A 164 -0.12 -9.30 12.27
C HIS A 164 0.55 -10.62 12.71
N GLN A 165 1.49 -10.57 13.66
CA GLN A 165 2.26 -11.75 14.11
C GLN A 165 1.37 -12.95 14.49
N SER A 166 0.17 -12.72 15.04
CA SER A 166 -0.80 -13.77 15.39
C SER A 166 -1.33 -14.56 14.17
N TRP A 167 -1.25 -13.97 12.97
CA TRP A 167 -1.54 -14.59 11.69
C TRP A 167 -0.25 -14.71 10.86
N ALA A 168 0.66 -15.58 11.31
CA ALA A 168 1.97 -15.77 10.68
C ALA A 168 1.95 -15.97 9.15
N PRO A 169 1.01 -16.73 8.54
CA PRO A 169 0.95 -16.88 7.09
C PRO A 169 0.78 -15.57 6.32
N GLY A 170 0.36 -14.47 6.94
CA GLY A 170 0.29 -13.18 6.24
C GLY A 170 1.66 -12.67 5.78
N HIS A 171 2.71 -12.88 6.59
CA HIS A 171 4.01 -12.22 6.40
C HIS A 171 5.24 -13.12 6.61
N ASN A 172 5.09 -14.35 7.12
CA ASN A 172 6.24 -15.21 7.47
C ASN A 172 7.16 -15.58 6.30
N SER A 173 6.67 -15.62 5.06
CA SER A 173 7.49 -15.87 3.86
C SER A 173 8.53 -14.78 3.60
N THR A 174 8.44 -13.62 4.26
CA THR A 174 9.49 -12.59 4.26
C THR A 174 10.79 -13.09 4.92
N ASP A 175 10.76 -14.14 5.74
CA ASP A 175 11.91 -14.62 6.53
C ASP A 175 12.51 -13.52 7.42
N TYR A 176 11.75 -13.12 8.44
CA TYR A 176 12.18 -12.10 9.40
C TYR A 176 13.47 -12.51 10.14
N GLY A 177 13.75 -13.81 10.27
CA GLY A 177 15.01 -14.30 10.86
C GLY A 177 16.21 -13.87 10.02
N HIS A 178 16.14 -14.06 8.69
CA HIS A 178 17.13 -13.52 7.75
C HIS A 178 17.13 -11.99 7.78
N TYR A 179 15.96 -11.33 7.75
CA TYR A 179 15.89 -9.85 7.81
C TYR A 179 16.71 -9.24 8.94
N TYR A 180 16.60 -9.77 10.17
CA TYR A 180 17.33 -9.25 11.33
C TYR A 180 18.85 -9.46 11.22
N ALA A 181 19.30 -10.54 10.57
CA ALA A 181 20.72 -10.87 10.42
C ALA A 181 21.37 -10.29 9.14
N ALA A 182 20.55 -9.79 8.21
CA ALA A 182 20.98 -9.32 6.91
C ALA A 182 21.92 -8.11 7.01
N GLN A 183 22.98 -8.12 6.20
CA GLN A 183 23.97 -7.03 6.14
C GLN A 183 23.39 -5.80 5.44
N PRO A 184 23.91 -4.59 5.71
CA PRO A 184 23.52 -3.39 4.97
C PRO A 184 23.66 -3.58 3.45
N GLY A 185 22.63 -3.23 2.71
CA GLY A 185 22.52 -3.37 1.25
C GLY A 185 22.09 -4.77 0.78
N GLU A 186 21.88 -5.73 1.68
CA GLU A 186 21.48 -7.07 1.29
C GLU A 186 20.03 -7.13 0.80
N VAL A 187 19.83 -7.80 -0.33
CA VAL A 187 18.52 -8.09 -0.92
C VAL A 187 18.46 -9.58 -1.17
N TYR A 188 17.45 -10.27 -0.62
CA TYR A 188 17.36 -11.73 -0.71
C TYR A 188 16.01 -12.19 -1.23
N ARG A 189 16.00 -13.33 -1.93
CA ARG A 189 14.81 -13.87 -2.56
C ARG A 189 13.92 -14.59 -1.54
N VAL A 190 12.61 -14.39 -1.62
CA VAL A 190 11.62 -15.22 -0.94
C VAL A 190 11.63 -16.61 -1.56
N THR A 191 12.03 -17.63 -0.81
CA THR A 191 12.15 -19.02 -1.28
C THR A 191 10.96 -19.91 -0.89
N THR A 192 10.16 -19.48 0.09
CA THR A 192 9.05 -20.25 0.69
C THR A 192 7.72 -19.50 0.54
N TYR A 193 7.43 -18.99 -0.66
CA TYR A 193 6.15 -18.33 -0.96
C TYR A 193 4.99 -19.28 -0.68
N GLN A 194 3.92 -18.78 -0.05
CA GLN A 194 2.67 -19.52 0.11
C GLN A 194 1.44 -18.63 -0.13
N LYS A 195 0.28 -19.25 -0.38
CA LYS A 195 -0.94 -18.60 -0.91
C LYS A 195 -1.56 -17.50 -0.03
N SER A 196 -1.26 -17.48 1.25
CA SER A 196 -1.73 -16.47 2.21
C SER A 196 -0.73 -15.33 2.41
N TYR A 197 0.44 -15.40 1.78
CA TYR A 197 1.47 -14.36 1.88
C TYR A 197 0.95 -13.08 1.23
N GLU A 198 0.91 -12.02 2.03
CA GLU A 198 0.30 -10.74 1.70
C GLU A 198 1.26 -9.56 1.96
N PRO A 199 2.52 -9.61 1.49
CA PRO A 199 3.50 -8.57 1.73
C PRO A 199 3.09 -7.23 1.11
N TYR A 200 3.74 -6.16 1.54
CA TYR A 200 3.75 -4.93 0.78
C TYR A 200 4.86 -4.99 -0.24
N VAL A 201 4.52 -4.66 -1.49
CA VAL A 201 5.46 -4.80 -2.60
C VAL A 201 5.57 -3.53 -3.42
N ILE A 202 6.79 -3.24 -3.86
CA ILE A 202 7.06 -2.36 -4.99
C ILE A 202 7.30 -3.22 -6.22
N MET A 203 6.66 -2.85 -7.32
CA MET A 203 6.81 -3.54 -8.58
C MET A 203 6.59 -2.57 -9.73
N ARG A 204 6.91 -3.01 -10.95
CA ARG A 204 6.54 -2.25 -12.13
C ARG A 204 5.03 -2.09 -12.26
N ARG A 205 4.58 -0.90 -12.66
CA ARG A 205 3.18 -0.63 -13.01
C ARG A 205 2.72 -1.58 -14.11
N ASP A 206 3.53 -1.77 -15.14
CA ASP A 206 3.24 -2.62 -16.30
C ASP A 206 4.08 -3.90 -16.26
N GLY A 207 3.55 -5.01 -16.77
CA GLY A 207 4.23 -6.32 -16.77
C GLY A 207 3.57 -7.37 -15.87
N PRO A 208 3.48 -7.16 -14.54
CA PRO A 208 2.77 -8.08 -13.65
C PRO A 208 1.30 -8.26 -14.05
N PRO A 209 0.68 -9.44 -13.85
CA PRO A 209 -0.74 -9.62 -14.12
C PRO A 209 -1.59 -8.68 -13.25
N TRP A 210 -2.79 -8.35 -13.73
CA TRP A 210 -3.78 -7.59 -12.97
C TRP A 210 -4.37 -8.44 -11.83
N CYS A 211 -4.81 -7.78 -10.75
CA CYS A 211 -5.49 -8.49 -9.68
C CYS A 211 -6.84 -9.03 -10.20
N ASP A 212 -7.11 -10.31 -10.00
CA ASP A 212 -8.38 -10.91 -10.42
C ASP A 212 -9.55 -10.32 -9.59
N GLU A 213 -10.45 -9.64 -10.28
CA GLU A 213 -11.54 -8.85 -9.69
C GLU A 213 -12.66 -9.72 -9.10
N ARG A 214 -12.65 -11.04 -9.36
CA ARG A 214 -13.59 -12.00 -8.76
C ARG A 214 -13.33 -12.22 -7.26
N PHE A 215 -12.13 -11.90 -6.77
CA PHE A 215 -11.82 -11.93 -5.33
C PHE A 215 -12.29 -10.64 -4.66
N ILE A 216 -13.52 -10.68 -4.14
CA ILE A 216 -14.21 -9.57 -3.47
C ILE A 216 -14.33 -9.79 -1.96
N GLY A 217 -14.66 -8.74 -1.21
CA GLY A 217 -14.88 -8.83 0.24
C GLY A 217 -13.60 -8.79 1.07
N TYR A 218 -13.71 -8.99 2.39
CA TYR A 218 -12.57 -8.95 3.30
C TYR A 218 -11.83 -10.30 3.35
N GLY A 219 -10.49 -10.21 3.38
CA GLY A 219 -9.60 -11.36 3.49
C GLY A 219 -9.23 -11.98 2.14
N GLY A 220 -7.95 -12.35 1.98
CA GLY A 220 -7.47 -13.16 0.86
C GLY A 220 -7.44 -12.51 -0.53
N ASN A 221 -8.05 -11.34 -0.73
CA ASN A 221 -8.09 -10.66 -2.04
C ASN A 221 -6.71 -10.18 -2.53
N LYS A 222 -5.93 -9.54 -1.65
CA LYS A 222 -4.54 -9.09 -1.94
C LYS A 222 -3.61 -10.29 -2.01
N ALA A 223 -3.73 -11.26 -1.09
CA ALA A 223 -2.97 -12.51 -1.15
C ALA A 223 -3.21 -13.26 -2.49
N ALA A 224 -4.45 -13.34 -2.97
CA ALA A 224 -4.77 -13.92 -4.28
C ALA A 224 -4.16 -13.12 -5.45
N CYS A 225 -4.17 -11.78 -5.37
CA CYS A 225 -3.51 -10.93 -6.37
C CYS A 225 -2.00 -11.18 -6.41
N LEU A 226 -1.33 -11.12 -5.25
CA LEU A 226 0.11 -11.33 -5.14
C LEU A 226 0.51 -12.76 -5.50
N PHE A 227 -0.31 -13.75 -5.16
CA PHE A 227 -0.07 -15.13 -5.57
C PHE A 227 -0.18 -15.31 -7.08
N SER A 228 -1.11 -14.62 -7.74
CA SER A 228 -1.21 -14.62 -9.21
C SER A 228 0.03 -14.00 -9.86
N ILE A 229 0.58 -12.94 -9.28
CA ILE A 229 1.85 -12.31 -9.69
C ILE A 229 3.03 -13.28 -9.51
N TYR A 230 3.12 -13.95 -8.36
CA TYR A 230 4.14 -14.98 -8.12
C TYR A 230 4.06 -16.13 -9.14
N LEU A 231 2.85 -16.65 -9.40
CA LEU A 231 2.61 -17.73 -10.35
C LEU A 231 2.91 -17.34 -11.81
N SER A 232 2.91 -16.04 -12.15
CA SER A 232 3.31 -15.58 -13.49
C SER A 232 4.84 -15.57 -13.69
N GLY A 233 5.62 -16.05 -12.71
CA GLY A 233 7.08 -16.14 -12.78
C GLY A 233 7.81 -14.94 -12.17
N ILE A 234 7.10 -13.98 -11.57
CA ILE A 234 7.73 -12.83 -10.90
C ILE A 234 8.27 -13.25 -9.54
N ASN A 235 9.54 -12.99 -9.33
CA ASN A 235 10.23 -13.31 -8.10
C ASN A 235 10.09 -12.18 -7.07
N PHE A 236 9.93 -12.57 -5.82
CA PHE A 236 9.82 -11.65 -4.69
C PHE A 236 11.17 -11.56 -3.99
N TYR A 237 11.63 -10.34 -3.74
CA TYR A 237 12.92 -10.07 -3.10
C TYR A 237 12.71 -9.10 -1.94
N VAL A 238 13.25 -9.42 -0.77
CA VAL A 238 13.13 -8.60 0.42
C VAL A 238 14.20 -7.54 0.43
N LEU A 239 13.80 -6.28 0.58
CA LEU A 239 14.70 -5.16 0.83
C LEU A 239 15.03 -5.12 2.32
N SER A 240 16.23 -5.56 2.69
CA SER A 240 16.53 -5.78 4.10
C SER A 240 16.89 -4.51 4.88
N ASP A 241 17.09 -3.38 4.21
CA ASP A 241 17.36 -2.08 4.84
C ASP A 241 16.09 -1.25 5.09
N ASP A 242 14.96 -1.66 4.49
CA ASP A 242 13.70 -0.94 4.50
C ASP A 242 12.66 -1.60 5.41
N PHE A 243 11.69 -0.83 5.90
CA PHE A 243 10.53 -1.27 6.68
C PHE A 243 9.45 -0.19 6.84
#